data_AF-A0A356UAK2-F1
#
_entry.id   AF-A0A356UAK2-F1
#
_cell.length_a   1.000
_cell.length_b   1.000
_cell.length_c   1.000
_cell.angle_alpha   90.00
_cell.angle_beta   90.00
_cell.angle_gamma   90.00
#
_symmetry.space_group_name_H-M   'P 1'
#
loop_
_entity.id
_entity.type
_entity.pdbx_description
1 polymer ?
#
loop_
_entity_poly.entity_id
_entity_poly.type
_entity_poly.pdbx_seq_one_letter_code
_entity_poly.pdbx_strand_id
1 'polypeptide(L)'
;PFLKEWAQVYNFNLIEIIEMDEIAILNSIPTAEGAIQIAMEETPITIHGSKTCVIGFGRTAITLARTLKALGSDVTVVARNLGQLARAYEMGCKRAIFSELREVMNSA
;
A
#
# COMPACT_ATOMS: atom_id res chain seq x y z
N PRO A 1 -24.34 2.99 -2.46
CA PRO A 1 -23.94 1.82 -3.28
C PRO A 1 -25.16 0.90 -3.47
N PHE A 2 -25.62 0.75 -4.71
CA PHE A 2 -26.93 0.15 -5.01
C PHE A 2 -27.14 -1.25 -4.39
N LEU A 3 -26.08 -2.06 -4.28
CA LEU A 3 -26.14 -3.39 -3.65
C LEU A 3 -26.48 -3.35 -2.15
N LYS A 4 -25.98 -2.36 -1.40
CA LYS A 4 -26.30 -2.18 0.03
C LYS A 4 -27.76 -1.75 0.22
N GLU A 5 -28.22 -0.84 -0.63
CA GLU A 5 -29.61 -0.40 -0.66
C GLU A 5 -30.54 -1.56 -1.02
N TRP A 6 -30.19 -2.36 -2.03
CA TRP A 6 -30.97 -3.53 -2.42
C TRP A 6 -30.99 -4.61 -1.36
N ALA A 7 -29.88 -4.85 -0.67
CA ALA A 7 -29.84 -5.79 0.45
C ALA A 7 -30.84 -5.40 1.56
N GLN A 8 -30.98 -4.09 1.82
CA GLN A 8 -31.98 -3.56 2.76
C GLN A 8 -33.41 -3.65 2.22
N VAL A 9 -33.64 -3.27 0.96
CA VAL A 9 -34.98 -3.25 0.33
C VAL A 9 -35.54 -4.66 0.14
N TYR A 10 -34.71 -5.59 -0.32
CA TYR A 10 -35.12 -6.95 -0.66
C TYR A 10 -34.78 -7.97 0.44
N ASN A 11 -34.26 -7.51 1.58
CA ASN A 11 -34.00 -8.30 2.79
C ASN A 11 -33.16 -9.57 2.55
N PHE A 12 -32.06 -9.44 1.82
CA PHE A 12 -31.05 -10.49 1.67
C PHE A 12 -29.73 -10.10 2.34
N ASN A 13 -28.95 -11.11 2.76
CA ASN A 13 -27.66 -10.89 3.40
C ASN A 13 -26.59 -10.55 2.35
N LEU A 14 -25.99 -9.36 2.44
CA LEU A 14 -24.88 -8.94 1.59
C LEU A 14 -23.56 -9.13 2.35
N ILE A 15 -22.71 -10.02 1.84
CA ILE A 15 -21.38 -10.27 2.40
C ILE A 15 -20.33 -9.64 1.48
N GLU A 16 -19.67 -8.59 1.95
CA GLU A 16 -18.60 -7.91 1.21
C GLU A 16 -17.26 -8.65 1.40
N ILE A 17 -17.07 -9.71 0.63
CA ILE A 17 -15.88 -10.57 0.77
C ILE A 17 -14.55 -9.86 0.49
N ILE A 18 -14.58 -8.78 -0.30
CA ILE A 18 -13.38 -8.02 -0.65
C ILE A 18 -12.78 -7.28 0.55
N GLU A 19 -13.60 -7.00 1.56
CA GLU A 19 -13.17 -6.36 2.80
C GLU A 19 -12.66 -7.36 3.85
N MET A 20 -12.83 -8.67 3.60
CA MET A 20 -12.27 -9.70 4.48
C MET A 20 -10.75 -9.66 4.43
N ASP A 21 -10.11 -9.62 5.60
CA ASP A 21 -8.66 -9.48 5.72
C ASP A 21 -7.90 -10.56 4.94
N GLU A 22 -8.35 -11.81 5.00
CA GLU A 22 -7.75 -12.94 4.29
C GLU A 22 -7.73 -12.71 2.77
N ILE A 23 -8.83 -12.20 2.22
CA ILE A 23 -8.97 -11.92 0.78
C ILE A 23 -8.14 -10.68 0.41
N ALA A 24 -8.23 -9.61 1.19
CA ALA A 24 -7.50 -8.37 0.93
C ALA A 24 -5.97 -8.56 1.04
N ILE A 25 -5.49 -9.39 1.96
CA ILE A 25 -4.07 -9.73 2.08
C ILE A 25 -3.62 -10.57 0.89
N LEU A 26 -4.38 -11.57 0.45
CA LEU A 26 -4.00 -12.34 -0.74
C LEU A 26 -4.04 -11.49 -2.01
N ASN A 27 -5.07 -10.66 -2.18
CA ASN A 27 -5.19 -9.73 -3.30
C ASN A 27 -4.14 -8.62 -3.28
N SER A 28 -3.48 -8.37 -2.14
CA SER A 28 -2.37 -7.42 -2.09
C SER A 28 -1.17 -7.85 -2.92
N ILE A 29 -0.99 -9.15 -3.16
CA ILE A 29 0.12 -9.70 -3.94
C ILE A 29 0.03 -9.25 -5.41
N PRO A 30 -1.04 -9.60 -6.17
CA PRO A 30 -1.18 -9.15 -7.55
C PRO A 30 -1.35 -7.62 -7.65
N THR A 31 -1.92 -6.97 -6.62
CA THR A 31 -2.00 -5.50 -6.59
C THR A 31 -0.61 -4.86 -6.52
N ALA A 32 0.29 -5.41 -5.69
CA ALA A 32 1.66 -4.93 -5.60
C ALA A 32 2.46 -5.21 -6.87
N GLU A 33 2.29 -6.39 -7.46
CA GLU A 33 2.90 -6.75 -8.76
C GLU A 33 2.47 -5.77 -9.85
N GLY A 34 1.17 -5.53 -10.00
CA GLY A 34 0.64 -4.58 -10.98
C GLY A 34 1.13 -3.14 -10.75
N ALA A 35 1.18 -2.68 -9.49
CA ALA A 35 1.72 -1.36 -9.18
C ALA A 35 3.19 -1.21 -9.56
N ILE A 36 4.01 -2.23 -9.32
CA ILE A 36 5.42 -2.26 -9.69
C ILE A 36 5.58 -2.33 -11.21
N GLN A 37 4.77 -3.14 -11.89
CA GLN A 37 4.75 -3.21 -13.35
C GLN A 37 4.50 -1.83 -13.96
N ILE A 38 3.45 -1.14 -13.51
CA ILE A 38 3.15 0.22 -13.98
C ILE A 38 4.33 1.16 -13.72
N ALA A 39 4.95 1.10 -12.54
CA ALA A 39 6.13 1.92 -12.25
C ALA A 39 7.31 1.62 -13.20
N MET A 40 7.52 0.36 -13.59
CA MET A 40 8.56 -0.02 -14.55
C MET A 40 8.23 0.42 -16.00
N GLU A 41 6.95 0.42 -16.37
CA GLU A 41 6.50 0.82 -17.71
C GLU A 41 6.49 2.36 -17.88
N GLU A 42 6.08 3.08 -16.84
CA GLU A 42 5.84 4.52 -16.88
C GLU A 42 7.04 5.36 -16.42
N THR A 43 8.14 4.73 -15.98
CA THR A 43 9.35 5.46 -15.57
C THR A 43 10.57 5.02 -16.38
N PRO A 44 11.47 5.96 -16.76
CA PRO A 44 12.68 5.63 -17.49
C PRO A 44 13.82 5.12 -16.57
N ILE A 45 13.53 4.81 -15.31
CA ILE A 45 14.51 4.40 -14.29
C ILE A 45 14.17 3.02 -13.76
N THR A 46 15.17 2.34 -13.19
CA THR A 46 14.95 1.06 -12.50
C THR A 46 14.31 1.25 -11.14
N ILE A 47 13.56 0.26 -10.67
CA ILE A 47 13.08 0.20 -9.27
C ILE A 47 14.25 0.03 -8.28
N HIS A 48 15.28 -0.72 -8.67
CA HIS A 48 16.48 -0.86 -7.86
C HIS A 48 17.17 0.50 -7.69
N GLY A 49 17.45 0.91 -6.45
CA GLY A 49 18.05 2.20 -6.13
C GLY A 49 17.11 3.41 -6.27
N SER A 50 15.86 3.22 -6.71
CA SER A 50 14.90 4.31 -6.77
C SER A 50 14.47 4.76 -5.37
N LYS A 51 14.00 6.01 -5.26
CA LYS A 51 13.34 6.49 -4.04
C LYS A 51 11.83 6.30 -4.20
N THR A 52 11.23 5.47 -3.37
CA THR A 52 9.79 5.18 -3.46
C THR A 52 9.07 5.62 -2.20
N CYS A 53 7.95 6.33 -2.36
CA CYS A 53 7.07 6.72 -1.26
C CYS A 53 5.81 5.85 -1.27
N VAL A 54 5.55 5.13 -0.16
CA VAL A 54 4.32 4.36 0.04
C VAL A 54 3.46 5.07 1.08
N ILE A 55 2.27 5.51 0.69
CA ILE A 55 1.35 6.25 1.56
C ILE A 55 0.31 5.29 2.14
N GLY A 56 0.19 5.29 3.48
CA GLY A 56 -0.57 4.31 4.23
C GLY A 56 0.25 3.03 4.48
N PHE A 57 -0.15 2.27 5.50
CA PHE A 57 0.55 1.03 5.86
C PHE A 57 -0.41 -0.05 6.38
N GLY A 58 -1.45 -0.30 5.59
CA GLY A 58 -2.42 -1.39 5.79
C GLY A 58 -2.08 -2.64 4.98
N ARG A 59 -3.08 -3.51 4.83
CA ARG A 59 -2.99 -4.84 4.17
C ARG A 59 -2.20 -4.81 2.86
N THR A 60 -2.56 -3.91 1.94
CA THR A 60 -1.92 -3.81 0.62
C THR A 60 -0.53 -3.18 0.67
N ALA A 61 -0.39 -2.08 1.41
CA ALA A 61 0.84 -1.30 1.47
C ALA A 61 1.99 -2.07 2.12
N ILE A 62 1.72 -2.96 3.08
CA ILE A 62 2.72 -3.84 3.69
C ILE A 62 3.36 -4.74 2.63
N THR A 63 2.55 -5.39 1.80
CA THR A 63 3.03 -6.24 0.71
C THR A 63 3.82 -5.44 -0.31
N LEU A 64 3.30 -4.29 -0.76
CA LEU A 64 3.98 -3.42 -1.72
C LEU A 64 5.34 -2.93 -1.21
N ALA A 65 5.40 -2.39 0.01
CA ALA A 65 6.65 -1.90 0.60
C ALA A 65 7.69 -3.02 0.73
N ARG A 66 7.28 -4.22 1.17
CA ARG A 66 8.17 -5.38 1.25
C ARG A 66 8.72 -5.78 -0.12
N THR A 67 7.87 -5.83 -1.15
CA THR A 67 8.29 -6.21 -2.50
C THR A 67 9.24 -5.18 -3.10
N LEU A 68 8.94 -3.89 -2.95
CA LEU A 68 9.84 -2.80 -3.38
C LEU A 68 11.20 -2.84 -2.67
N LYS A 69 11.22 -3.10 -1.36
CA LYS A 69 12.46 -3.31 -0.60
C LYS A 69 13.25 -4.51 -1.12
N ALA A 70 12.58 -5.62 -1.44
CA ALA A 70 13.23 -6.81 -1.99
C ALA A 70 13.83 -6.56 -3.38
N LEU A 71 13.24 -5.67 -4.18
CA LEU A 71 13.80 -5.19 -5.45
C LEU A 71 14.94 -4.16 -5.27
N GLY A 72 15.22 -3.74 -4.04
CA GLY A 72 16.30 -2.82 -3.70
C GLY A 72 15.95 -1.34 -3.82
N SER A 73 14.67 -0.98 -3.77
CA SER A 73 14.24 0.42 -3.69
C SER A 73 14.48 1.00 -2.28
N ASP A 74 14.77 2.30 -2.20
CA ASP A 74 14.80 3.08 -0.97
C ASP A 74 13.38 3.54 -0.62
N VAL A 75 12.68 2.69 0.14
CA VAL A 75 11.27 2.87 0.45
C VAL A 75 11.07 3.75 1.70
N THR A 76 10.29 4.81 1.56
CA THR A 76 9.75 5.60 2.65
C THR A 76 8.26 5.32 2.82
N VAL A 77 7.84 4.92 4.01
CA VAL A 77 6.44 4.70 4.37
C VAL A 77 5.91 5.91 5.11
N VAL A 78 4.79 6.45 4.65
CA VAL A 78 4.08 7.56 5.28
C VAL A 78 2.81 7.04 5.95
N ALA A 79 2.71 7.14 7.27
CA ALA A 79 1.53 6.66 8.00
C ALA A 79 1.17 7.58 9.17
N ARG A 80 -0.07 7.48 9.64
CA ARG A 80 -0.58 8.25 10.80
C ARG A 80 -0.48 7.47 12.11
N ASN A 81 -0.46 6.14 12.04
CA ASN A 81 -0.42 5.28 13.21
C ASN A 81 1.04 4.98 13.60
N LEU A 82 1.39 5.20 14.87
CA LEU A 82 2.75 4.98 15.36
C LEU A 82 3.20 3.51 15.28
N GLY A 83 2.28 2.56 15.50
CA GLY A 83 2.57 1.13 15.35
C GLY A 83 2.86 0.73 13.90
N GLN A 84 2.15 1.33 12.94
CA GLN A 84 2.45 1.17 11.52
C GLN A 84 3.84 1.71 11.16
N LEU A 85 4.20 2.89 11.67
CA LEU A 85 5.53 3.47 11.46
C LEU A 85 6.63 2.63 12.10
N ALA A 86 6.39 2.08 13.30
CA ALA A 86 7.31 1.16 13.96
C ALA A 86 7.51 -0.12 13.16
N ARG A 87 6.43 -0.70 12.60
CA ARG A 87 6.51 -1.86 11.71
C ARG A 87 7.28 -1.55 10.43
N ALA A 88 7.03 -0.41 9.80
CA ALA A 88 7.75 0.00 8.60
C ALA A 88 9.27 0.13 8.87
N TYR A 89 9.64 0.71 10.01
CA TYR A 89 11.03 0.81 10.44
C TYR A 89 11.67 -0.57 10.67
N GLU A 90 10.97 -1.48 11.35
CA GLU A 90 11.44 -2.87 11.57
C GLU A 90 11.66 -3.62 10.25
N MET A 91 10.81 -3.37 9.26
CA MET A 91 10.97 -3.91 7.90
C MET A 91 12.08 -3.24 7.07
N GLY A 92 12.86 -2.32 7.64
CA GLY A 92 13.96 -1.64 6.97
C GLY A 92 13.53 -0.53 6.00
N CYS A 93 12.32 0.01 6.16
CA CYS A 93 11.86 1.19 5.45
C CYS A 93 12.18 2.47 6.24
N LYS A 94 12.33 3.58 5.53
CA LYS A 94 12.22 4.91 6.14
C LYS A 94 10.77 5.15 6.56
N ARG A 95 10.56 6.01 7.56
CA ARG A 95 9.24 6.33 8.10
C ARG A 95 9.05 7.83 8.18
N ALA A 96 7.86 8.30 7.86
CA ALA A 96 7.47 9.69 8.01
C ALA A 96 6.01 9.79 8.45
N ILE A 97 5.69 10.79 9.26
CA ILE A 97 4.29 11.10 9.58
C ILE A 97 3.64 11.85 8.43
N PHE A 98 2.31 11.84 8.37
CA PHE A 98 1.58 12.46 7.26
C PHE A 98 1.87 13.96 7.07
N SER A 99 2.17 14.69 8.15
CA SER A 99 2.56 16.11 8.05
C SER A 99 3.89 16.34 7.33
N GLU A 100 4.78 15.34 7.31
CA GLU A 100 6.08 15.39 6.63
C GLU A 100 5.99 14.96 5.16
N LEU A 101 4.81 14.53 4.68
CA LEU A 101 4.64 14.01 3.31
C LEU A 101 5.14 14.97 2.25
N ARG A 102 4.93 16.28 2.43
CA ARG A 102 5.40 17.31 1.50
C ARG A 102 6.93 17.29 1.36
N GLU A 103 7.63 17.15 2.48
CA GLU A 103 9.10 17.13 2.49
C GLU A 103 9.63 15.85 1.85
N VAL A 104 9.01 14.70 2.16
CA VAL A 104 9.33 13.41 1.53
C VAL A 104 9.19 13.49 0.01
N MET A 105 8.08 14.02 -0.50
CA MET A 105 7.82 14.13 -1.95
C MET A 105 8.80 15.06 -2.67
N ASN A 106 9.34 16.07 -2.00
CA ASN A 106 10.36 16.96 -2.59
C ASN A 106 11.76 16.32 -2.64
N SER A 107 11.95 15.21 -1.91
CA SER A 107 13.23 14.51 -1.76
C SER A 107 13.30 13.18 -2.50
N ALA A 108 12.15 12.65 -2.94
CA ALA A 108 11.98 11.43 -3.72
C ALA A 108 12.22 11.72 -5.20
#